data_AF-A0A832N3D0-F1
#
_entry.id   AF-A0A832N3D0-F1
#
_cell.length_a   1.000
_cell.length_b   1.000
_cell.length_c   1.000
_cell.angle_alpha   90.00
_cell.angle_beta   90.00
_cell.angle_gamma   90.00
#
_symmetry.space_group_name_H-M   'P 1'
#
loop_
_entity.id
_entity.type
_entity.pdbx_description
1 polymer ?
#
loop_
_entity_poly.entity_id
_entity_poly.type
_entity_poly.pdbx_seq_one_letter_code
_entity_poly.pdbx_strand_id
1 'polypeptide(L)'
;MNFWWLFLLVAGASWLLTGLLRRYALARSLMDVPNNRSSHSVPTPRGGGLSIVLTFLAGLLFFWALSLLDTAVFISLSGAGVMVSVIGFIDDHGHIAARWRLLGHFSAAGWLIFWLGGVPPLNLYGFSVDLAWLGDALLVIALVWLLNL
;
A
#
# COMPACT_ATOMS: atom_id res chain seq x y z
N MET A 1 21.38 13.97 -11.66
CA MET A 1 21.01 14.62 -10.38
C MET A 1 21.06 13.55 -9.30
N ASN A 2 21.67 13.81 -8.14
CA ASN A 2 21.80 12.80 -7.09
C ASN A 2 20.67 12.95 -6.05
N PHE A 3 19.97 11.85 -5.75
CA PHE A 3 18.72 11.86 -4.98
C PHE A 3 18.86 11.32 -3.55
N TRP A 4 20.08 11.09 -3.05
CA TRP A 4 20.29 10.53 -1.70
C TRP A 4 19.62 11.32 -0.57
N TRP A 5 19.49 12.64 -0.71
CA TRP A 5 18.82 13.50 0.26
C TRP A 5 17.32 13.21 0.41
N LEU A 6 16.67 12.61 -0.61
CA LEU A 6 15.26 12.20 -0.52
C LEU A 6 15.04 11.13 0.54
N PHE A 7 16.01 10.25 0.81
CA PHE A 7 15.87 9.25 1.86
C PHE A 7 15.69 9.90 3.24
N LEU A 8 16.51 10.91 3.55
CA LEU A 8 16.40 11.65 4.81
C LEU A 8 15.09 12.43 4.88
N LEU A 9 14.66 13.03 3.76
CA LEU A 9 13.41 13.76 3.68
C LEU A 9 12.21 12.83 3.91
N VAL A 10 12.15 11.69 3.21
CA VAL A 10 11.09 10.69 3.35
C VAL A 10 11.06 10.09 4.76
N ALA A 11 12.21 9.76 5.32
CA ALA A 11 12.31 9.27 6.69
C ALA A 11 11.83 10.32 7.71
N GLY A 12 12.25 11.58 7.55
CA GLY A 12 11.83 12.69 8.41
C GLY A 12 10.33 12.98 8.30
N ALA A 13 9.79 12.99 7.08
CA ALA A 13 8.36 13.19 6.82
C ALA A 13 7.53 12.07 7.46
N SER A 14 7.93 10.81 7.26
CA SER A 14 7.26 9.66 7.86
C SER A 14 7.29 9.70 9.39
N TRP A 15 8.42 10.08 10.00
CA TRP A 15 8.56 10.23 11.44
C TRP A 15 7.64 11.32 12.00
N LEU A 16 7.62 12.50 11.37
CA LEU A 16 6.75 13.61 11.76
C LEU A 16 5.26 13.24 11.62
N LEU A 17 4.87 12.67 10.48
CA LEU A 17 3.49 12.25 10.23
C LEU A 17 3.04 11.17 11.21
N THR A 18 3.90 10.21 11.53
CA THR A 18 3.60 9.18 12.54
C THR A 18 3.38 9.81 13.91
N GLY A 19 4.18 10.81 14.29
CA GLY A 19 3.98 11.57 15.53
C GLY A 19 2.64 12.32 15.58
N LEU A 20 2.24 12.93 14.47
CA LEU A 20 0.95 13.63 14.34
C LEU A 20 -0.23 12.64 14.39
N LEU A 21 -0.16 11.55 13.65
CA LEU A 21 -1.19 10.51 13.64
C LEU A 21 -1.33 9.83 15.00
N ARG A 22 -0.23 9.64 15.72
CA ARG A 22 -0.27 9.16 17.11
C ARG A 22 -1.09 10.10 18.01
N ARG A 23 -0.87 11.42 17.91
CA ARG A 23 -1.65 12.41 18.68
C ARG A 23 -3.12 12.37 18.30
N TYR A 24 -3.42 12.25 17.01
CA TYR A 24 -4.77 12.10 16.50
C TYR A 24 -5.46 10.84 17.04
N ALA A 25 -4.79 9.69 16.97
CA ALA A 25 -5.31 8.41 17.45
C ALA A 25 -5.60 8.44 18.96
N LEU A 26 -4.70 9.05 19.75
CA LEU A 26 -4.93 9.26 21.18
C LEU A 26 -6.14 10.16 21.45
N ALA A 27 -6.28 11.26 20.70
CA ALA A 27 -7.41 12.19 20.85
C ALA A 27 -8.76 11.57 20.43
N ARG A 28 -8.76 10.61 19.49
CA ARG A 28 -9.95 9.91 19.00
C ARG A 28 -10.18 8.56 19.67
N SER A 29 -9.37 8.18 20.66
CA SER A 29 -9.42 6.86 21.33
C SER A 29 -9.33 5.68 20.36
N LEU A 30 -8.60 5.84 19.26
CA LEU A 30 -8.32 4.78 18.29
C LEU A 30 -7.20 3.89 18.82
N MET A 31 -7.56 3.01 19.77
CA MET A 31 -6.63 2.18 20.51
C MET A 31 -6.84 0.70 20.19
N ASP A 32 -5.75 -0.01 19.94
CA ASP A 32 -5.73 -1.46 19.82
C ASP A 32 -5.64 -2.09 21.20
N VAL A 33 -6.77 -2.57 21.71
CA VAL A 33 -6.83 -3.27 22.99
C VAL A 33 -6.28 -4.69 22.81
N PRO A 34 -5.30 -5.12 23.63
CA PRO A 34 -4.69 -6.43 23.48
C PRO A 34 -5.71 -7.57 23.58
N ASN A 35 -5.57 -8.54 22.68
CA ASN A 35 -6.37 -9.75 22.61
C ASN A 35 -5.45 -11.00 22.68
N ASN A 36 -6.04 -12.20 22.62
CA ASN A 36 -5.29 -13.47 22.71
C ASN A 36 -4.23 -13.69 21.59
N ARG A 37 -4.21 -12.84 20.57
CA ARG A 37 -3.25 -12.85 19.45
C ARG A 37 -2.30 -11.64 19.47
N SER A 38 -2.51 -10.69 20.38
CA SER A 38 -1.70 -9.47 20.46
C SER A 38 -0.34 -9.77 21.08
N SER A 39 0.72 -9.22 20.50
CA SER A 39 2.08 -9.26 21.05
C SER A 39 2.37 -8.13 22.04
N HIS A 40 1.48 -7.14 22.13
CA HIS A 40 1.54 -6.05 23.10
C HIS A 40 0.69 -6.34 24.32
N SER A 41 1.12 -5.83 25.48
CA SER A 41 0.40 -5.92 26.74
C SER A 41 -0.34 -4.63 27.13
N VAL A 42 -0.06 -3.52 26.44
CA VAL A 42 -0.63 -2.20 26.72
C VAL A 42 -1.32 -1.68 25.46
N PRO A 43 -2.53 -1.09 25.54
CA PRO A 43 -3.21 -0.56 24.36
C PRO A 43 -2.34 0.40 23.55
N THR A 44 -2.23 0.16 22.24
CA THR A 44 -1.40 0.96 21.33
C THR A 44 -2.26 1.75 20.34
N PRO A 45 -1.86 2.98 19.94
CA PRO A 45 -2.62 3.75 18.96
C PRO A 45 -2.63 3.08 17.58
N ARG A 46 -3.81 2.96 16.95
CA ARG A 46 -3.99 2.41 15.59
C ARG A 46 -3.83 3.48 14.49
N GLY A 47 -3.70 3.04 13.24
CA GLY A 47 -3.68 3.93 12.08
C GLY A 47 -2.31 4.49 11.69
N GLY A 48 -1.22 4.00 12.31
CA GLY A 48 0.14 4.43 11.98
C GLY A 48 0.53 4.23 10.52
N GLY A 49 -0.03 3.24 9.83
CA GLY A 49 0.26 2.97 8.41
C GLY A 49 -0.08 4.13 7.47
N LEU A 50 -0.99 5.02 7.86
CA LEU A 50 -1.37 6.17 7.03
C LEU A 50 -0.20 7.15 6.82
N SER A 51 0.77 7.25 7.74
CA SER A 51 1.96 8.10 7.53
C SER A 51 2.79 7.60 6.36
N ILE A 52 2.96 6.27 6.26
CA ILE A 52 3.72 5.63 5.17
C ILE A 52 3.01 5.87 3.85
N VAL A 53 1.69 5.66 3.80
CA VAL A 53 0.90 5.89 2.58
C VAL A 53 1.00 7.33 2.11
N LEU A 54 0.77 8.31 3.01
CA LEU A 54 0.84 9.72 2.64
C LEU A 54 2.24 10.12 2.16
N THR A 55 3.29 9.64 2.83
CA THR A 55 4.67 9.91 2.42
C THR A 55 4.98 9.28 1.05
N PHE A 56 4.52 8.04 0.83
CA PHE A 56 4.71 7.33 -0.43
C PHE A 56 3.98 8.03 -1.60
N LEU A 57 2.71 8.41 -1.42
CA LEU A 57 1.94 9.13 -2.42
C LEU A 57 2.53 10.49 -2.76
N ALA A 58 3.03 11.23 -1.75
CA ALA A 58 3.74 12.48 -1.97
C ALA A 58 5.04 12.27 -2.77
N GLY A 59 5.77 11.19 -2.47
CA GLY A 59 6.95 10.79 -3.25
C GLY A 59 6.63 10.46 -4.71
N LEU A 60 5.58 9.67 -4.95
CA LEU A 60 5.11 9.37 -6.30
C LEU A 60 4.75 10.64 -7.07
N LEU A 61 3.99 11.54 -6.44
CA LEU A 61 3.61 12.82 -7.04
C LEU A 61 4.84 13.67 -7.36
N PHE A 62 5.83 13.70 -6.47
CA PHE A 62 7.08 14.43 -6.68
C PHE A 62 7.86 13.88 -7.89
N PHE A 63 8.05 12.56 -7.99
CA PHE A 63 8.75 11.96 -9.12
C PHE A 63 7.99 12.13 -10.44
N TRP A 64 6.66 12.01 -10.41
CA TRP A 64 5.82 12.27 -11.58
C TRP A 64 5.90 13.73 -12.03
N ALA A 65 5.82 14.69 -11.10
CA ALA A 65 5.93 16.12 -11.40
C ALA A 65 7.29 16.51 -12.00
N LEU A 66 8.35 15.78 -11.66
CA LEU A 66 9.67 15.93 -12.28
C LEU A 66 9.84 15.18 -13.60
N SER A 67 8.79 14.54 -14.13
CA SER A 67 8.84 13.68 -15.33
C SER A 67 9.82 12.52 -15.21
N LEU A 68 10.07 12.05 -13.98
CA LEU A 68 10.95 10.91 -13.67
C LEU A 68 10.17 9.60 -13.49
N LEU A 69 8.84 9.68 -13.45
CA LEU A 69 7.94 8.55 -13.31
C LEU A 69 6.94 8.56 -14.45
N ASP A 70 6.79 7.43 -15.12
CA ASP A 70 5.78 7.25 -16.16
C ASP A 70 4.36 7.48 -15.60
N THR A 71 3.48 8.04 -16.43
CA THR A 71 2.12 8.37 -16.00
C THR A 71 1.28 7.14 -15.69
N ALA A 72 1.44 6.04 -16.44
CA ALA A 72 0.74 4.80 -16.16
C ALA A 72 1.23 4.20 -14.83
N VAL A 73 2.55 4.24 -14.58
CA VAL A 73 3.12 3.80 -13.29
C VAL A 73 2.59 4.67 -12.14
N PHE A 74 2.58 5.99 -12.29
CA PHE A 74 2.03 6.90 -11.28
C PHE A 74 0.56 6.57 -10.96
N ILE A 75 -0.31 6.46 -11.97
CA ILE A 75 -1.74 6.16 -11.80
C ILE A 75 -1.95 4.76 -11.21
N SER A 76 -1.14 3.78 -11.62
CA SER A 76 -1.22 2.40 -11.12
C SER A 76 -0.96 2.33 -9.60
N LEU A 77 0.18 2.88 -9.15
CA LEU A 77 0.63 2.79 -7.77
C LEU A 77 -0.17 3.71 -6.86
N SER A 78 -0.50 4.92 -7.31
CA SER A 78 -1.29 5.85 -6.51
C SER A 78 -2.72 5.35 -6.34
N GLY A 79 -3.38 4.88 -7.40
CA GLY A 79 -4.74 4.37 -7.33
C GLY A 79 -4.84 3.12 -6.46
N ALA A 80 -3.98 2.12 -6.70
CA ALA A 80 -3.97 0.90 -5.89
C ALA A 80 -3.61 1.19 -4.42
N GLY A 81 -2.60 2.05 -4.18
CA GLY A 81 -2.18 2.45 -2.85
C GLY A 81 -3.29 3.17 -2.07
N VAL A 82 -4.00 4.11 -2.72
CA VAL A 82 -5.15 4.79 -2.12
C VAL A 82 -6.26 3.80 -1.79
N MET A 83 -6.66 2.93 -2.72
CA MET A 83 -7.72 1.94 -2.51
C MET A 83 -7.42 1.04 -1.29
N VAL A 84 -6.22 0.45 -1.24
CA VAL A 84 -5.81 -0.43 -0.12
C VAL A 84 -5.74 0.35 1.18
N SER A 85 -5.18 1.57 1.16
CA SER A 85 -5.08 2.40 2.36
C SER A 85 -6.44 2.82 2.93
N VAL A 86 -7.42 3.13 2.08
CA VAL A 86 -8.78 3.49 2.50
C VAL A 86 -9.46 2.28 3.13
N ILE A 87 -9.33 1.09 2.53
CA ILE A 87 -9.87 -0.14 3.09
C ILE A 87 -9.24 -0.42 4.46
N GLY A 88 -7.91 -0.38 4.56
CA GLY A 88 -7.21 -0.59 5.83
C GLY A 88 -7.58 0.45 6.89
N PHE A 89 -7.70 1.73 6.51
CA PHE A 89 -8.09 2.80 7.42
C PHE A 89 -9.52 2.63 7.94
N ILE A 90 -10.46 2.24 7.08
CA ILE A 90 -11.84 1.95 7.50
C ILE A 90 -11.87 0.71 8.42
N ASP A 91 -11.08 -0.34 8.12
CA ASP A 91 -10.97 -1.55 8.96
C ASP A 91 -10.32 -1.26 10.34
N ASP A 92 -9.44 -0.26 10.40
CA ASP A 92 -8.87 0.24 11.66
C ASP A 92 -9.91 0.97 12.54
N HIS A 93 -10.90 1.62 11.92
CA HIS A 93 -11.97 2.37 12.61
C HIS A 93 -13.20 1.53 12.96
N GLY A 94 -13.37 0.38 12.33
CA GLY A 94 -14.50 -0.51 12.56
C GLY A 94 -14.36 -1.79 11.77
N HIS A 95 -15.25 -2.76 11.99
CA HIS A 95 -15.15 -4.03 11.28
C HIS A 95 -15.73 -3.96 9.86
N ILE A 96 -14.89 -4.19 8.85
CA ILE A 96 -15.35 -4.47 7.49
C ILE A 96 -15.59 -5.97 7.33
N ALA A 97 -16.75 -6.36 6.79
CA ALA A 97 -16.98 -7.76 6.46
C ALA A 97 -15.96 -8.24 5.41
N ALA A 98 -15.36 -9.42 5.63
CA ALA A 98 -14.27 -9.95 4.81
C ALA A 98 -14.55 -9.91 3.30
N ARG A 99 -15.81 -10.14 2.87
CA ARG A 99 -16.22 -10.04 1.46
C ARG A 99 -15.92 -8.67 0.83
N TRP A 100 -16.18 -7.58 1.55
CA TRP A 100 -15.98 -6.23 1.04
C TRP A 100 -14.50 -5.84 1.04
N ARG A 101 -13.76 -6.29 2.06
CA ARG A 101 -12.30 -6.12 2.11
C ARG A 101 -11.61 -6.84 0.95
N LEU A 102 -11.97 -8.10 0.71
CA LEU A 102 -11.44 -8.89 -0.40
C LEU A 102 -11.80 -8.27 -1.75
N LEU A 103 -13.06 -7.89 -1.98
CA LEU A 103 -13.47 -7.23 -3.22
C LEU A 103 -12.65 -5.96 -3.51
N GLY A 104 -12.39 -5.16 -2.48
CA GLY A 104 -11.55 -3.98 -2.60
C GLY A 104 -10.08 -4.31 -2.90
N HIS A 105 -9.49 -5.31 -2.25
CA HIS A 105 -8.12 -5.75 -2.56
C HIS A 105 -7.99 -6.33 -3.98
N PHE A 106 -8.96 -7.13 -4.43
CA PHE A 106 -9.00 -7.64 -5.81
C PHE A 106 -9.14 -6.49 -6.82
N SER A 107 -9.95 -5.49 -6.52
CA SER A 107 -10.11 -4.29 -7.36
C SER A 107 -8.81 -3.47 -7.43
N ALA A 108 -8.11 -3.29 -6.31
CA ALA A 108 -6.82 -2.60 -6.27
C ALA A 108 -5.72 -3.37 -7.03
N ALA A 109 -5.67 -4.69 -6.89
CA ALA A 109 -4.73 -5.54 -7.62
C ALA A 109 -5.01 -5.53 -9.14
N GLY A 110 -6.29 -5.61 -9.53
CA GLY A 110 -6.71 -5.49 -10.93
C GLY A 110 -6.37 -4.12 -11.51
N TRP A 111 -6.60 -3.04 -10.77
CA TRP A 111 -6.21 -1.68 -11.16
C TRP A 111 -4.70 -1.59 -11.42
N LEU A 112 -3.89 -2.08 -10.48
CA LEU A 112 -2.43 -2.06 -10.60
C LEU A 112 -1.98 -2.76 -11.88
N ILE A 113 -2.44 -4.00 -12.11
CA ILE A 113 -2.01 -4.82 -13.25
C ILE A 113 -2.50 -4.24 -14.58
N PHE A 114 -3.74 -3.73 -14.61
CA PHE A 114 -4.31 -3.09 -15.79
C PHE A 114 -3.45 -1.92 -16.27
N TRP A 115 -3.06 -1.02 -15.37
CA TRP A 115 -2.24 0.14 -15.72
C TRP A 115 -0.78 -0.21 -16.01
N LEU A 116 -0.25 -1.27 -15.41
CA LEU A 116 1.12 -1.75 -15.70
C LEU A 116 1.22 -2.56 -17.01
N GLY A 117 0.10 -2.89 -17.65
CA GLY A 117 0.09 -3.62 -18.91
C GLY A 117 0.29 -5.14 -18.74
N GLY A 118 -0.07 -5.69 -17.59
CA GLY A 118 0.06 -7.11 -17.30
C GLY A 118 1.44 -7.50 -16.74
N VAL A 119 1.60 -8.80 -16.46
CA VAL A 119 2.85 -9.37 -15.97
C VAL A 119 3.85 -9.54 -17.13
N PRO A 120 5.10 -9.08 -16.99
CA PRO A 120 6.11 -9.29 -18.01
C PRO A 120 6.45 -10.78 -18.19
N PRO A 121 6.88 -11.22 -19.38
CA PRO A 121 7.31 -12.59 -19.62
C PRO A 121 8.42 -13.04 -18.65
N LEU A 122 8.33 -14.27 -18.17
CA LEU A 122 9.34 -14.85 -17.29
C LEU A 122 10.50 -15.40 -18.11
N ASN A 123 11.72 -14.94 -17.81
CA ASN A 123 12.93 -15.46 -18.42
C ASN A 123 13.48 -16.62 -17.57
N LEU A 124 13.29 -17.85 -18.04
CA LEU A 124 13.75 -19.07 -17.38
C LEU A 124 14.84 -19.73 -18.21
N TYR A 125 16.07 -19.75 -17.71
CA TYR A 125 17.22 -20.40 -18.36
C TYR A 125 17.41 -20.02 -19.85
N GLY A 126 17.13 -18.75 -20.20
CA GLY A 126 17.23 -18.25 -21.57
C GLY A 126 15.97 -18.42 -22.43
N PHE A 127 14.92 -19.08 -21.92
CA PHE A 127 13.60 -19.14 -22.55
C PHE A 127 12.67 -18.09 -21.98
N SER A 128 12.00 -17.31 -22.84
CA SER A 128 10.94 -16.38 -22.46
C SER A 128 9.60 -17.11 -22.44
N VAL A 129 9.03 -17.30 -21.26
CA VAL A 129 7.69 -17.89 -21.07
C VAL A 129 6.70 -16.76 -20.78
N ASP A 130 5.79 -16.51 -21.72
CA ASP A 130 4.68 -15.60 -21.52
C ASP A 130 3.46 -16.36 -20.98
N LEU A 131 3.03 -16.02 -19.77
CA LEU A 131 1.86 -16.62 -19.12
C LEU A 131 0.55 -15.93 -19.52
N ALA A 132 0.63 -14.81 -20.26
CA ALA A 132 -0.50 -13.99 -20.66
C ALA A 132 -1.47 -13.74 -19.48
N TRP A 133 -2.78 -13.86 -19.73
CA TRP A 133 -3.84 -13.63 -18.74
C TRP A 133 -3.75 -14.55 -17.51
N LEU A 134 -3.13 -15.73 -17.63
CA LEU A 134 -2.94 -16.62 -16.48
C LEU A 134 -1.92 -16.03 -15.51
N GLY A 135 -0.87 -15.39 -16.01
CA GLY A 135 0.11 -14.68 -15.21
C GLY A 135 -0.53 -13.54 -14.42
N ASP A 136 -1.37 -12.75 -15.08
CA ASP A 136 -2.13 -11.66 -14.45
C ASP A 136 -3.05 -12.20 -13.34
N ALA A 137 -3.82 -13.25 -13.62
CA ALA A 137 -4.72 -13.85 -12.64
C ALA A 137 -3.96 -14.38 -11.41
N LEU A 138 -2.82 -15.04 -11.63
CA LEU A 138 -1.97 -15.53 -10.54
C LEU A 138 -1.37 -14.38 -9.72
N LEU A 139 -0.94 -13.29 -10.38
CA LEU A 139 -0.40 -12.14 -9.67
C LEU A 139 -1.48 -11.43 -8.85
N VAL A 140 -2.71 -11.27 -9.37
CA VAL A 140 -3.84 -10.75 -8.59
C VAL A 140 -4.03 -11.57 -7.31
N ILE A 141 -4.10 -12.90 -7.45
CA ILE A 141 -4.28 -13.80 -6.30
C ILE A 141 -3.12 -13.65 -5.31
N ALA A 142 -1.87 -13.62 -5.81
CA ALA A 142 -0.68 -13.49 -4.98
C ALA A 142 -0.65 -12.15 -4.22
N LEU A 143 -1.04 -11.05 -4.86
CA LEU A 143 -1.12 -9.72 -4.21
C LEU A 143 -2.20 -9.69 -3.14
N VAL A 144 -3.39 -10.23 -3.42
CA VAL A 144 -4.47 -10.29 -2.43
C VAL A 144 -4.11 -11.21 -1.26
N TRP A 145 -3.41 -12.31 -1.54
CA TRP A 145 -2.89 -13.20 -0.51
C TRP A 145 -1.86 -12.49 0.38
N LEU A 146 -0.90 -11.78 -0.21
CA LEU A 146 0.10 -11.00 0.52
C LEU A 146 -0.53 -9.96 1.46
N LEU A 147 -1.63 -9.33 1.05
CA LEU A 147 -2.37 -8.35 1.86
C LEU A 147 -3.18 -8.97 3.02
N ASN A 148 -3.41 -10.29 3.02
CA ASN A 148 -4.26 -10.97 4.01
C ASN A 148 -3.53 -12.09 4.79
N LEU A 149 -2.20 -12.16 4.67
CA LEU A 149 -1.36 -13.11 5.42
C LEU A 149 -1.34 -12.76 6.92
#